data_AF-A0A226M8K9-F1
#
_entry.id   AF-A0A226M8K9-F1
#
_cell.length_a   1.000
_cell.length_b   1.000
_cell.length_c   1.000
_cell.angle_alpha   90.00
_cell.angle_beta   90.00
_cell.angle_gamma   90.00
#
_symmetry.space_group_name_H-M   'P 1'
#
loop_
_entity.id
_entity.type
_entity.pdbx_description
1 polymer ?
#
loop_
_entity_poly.entity_id
_entity_poly.type
_entity_poly.pdbx_seq_one_letter_code
_entity_poly.pdbx_strand_id
1 'polypeptide(L)'
;ELPVPPALYSNPFHQSVRAGGTVSFRCDVSGRPRPDITWEKQSDRAENFIMRPDQMYGNVVVTNIGQLVIYNARHEDAGIYTCTARNAAGLLRADFPLSVLKREPGPAPQPGSPQPGSPQPFPSTECLKEPDRRRCEATEVRWHFDAKQGSCVTFRYGGCGANRNHFETYEECHAACVGSARPTCLLPMVQGPCQNWEPRWAYNYLLKQCHSFVYGGCEGNNNNFDSKETCEDVCPFPKSLQCKACRLKSKMVLSLCRSDFAIVGRLMEIVEDQDSGIARFALEDVLKDEKMGLKFFNIKYLEVTLVNMDWSCPCPNMTAEDGPLIIMGTVHDGMATLDPGSYVRAANDKRVKKIYELMEKKTCDLLNRFQD
;
A
#
# COMPACT_ATOMS: atom_id res chain seq x y z
N GLU A 1 15.71 10.50 16.35
CA GLU A 1 15.23 10.85 14.99
C GLU A 1 13.97 10.07 14.69
N LEU A 2 13.05 10.61 13.89
CA LEU A 2 11.81 9.91 13.53
C LEU A 2 12.11 8.73 12.59
N PRO A 3 11.42 7.57 12.75
CA PRO A 3 11.52 6.47 11.82
C PRO A 3 11.07 6.87 10.41
N VAL A 4 11.78 6.40 9.37
CA VAL A 4 11.51 6.68 7.95
C VAL A 4 11.32 5.36 7.22
N PRO A 5 10.18 5.14 6.52
CA PRO A 5 9.94 3.90 5.80
C PRO A 5 10.94 3.71 4.64
N PRO A 6 11.13 2.48 4.14
CA PRO A 6 12.06 2.23 3.06
C PRO A 6 11.60 2.87 1.74
N ALA A 7 12.52 3.49 0.99
CA ALA A 7 12.23 4.08 -0.33
C ALA A 7 13.32 3.75 -1.35
N LEU A 8 12.94 3.50 -2.61
CA LEU A 8 13.89 3.14 -3.68
C LEU A 8 14.67 4.36 -4.17
N TYR A 9 15.99 4.21 -4.32
CA TYR A 9 16.83 5.19 -5.00
C TYR A 9 16.71 5.12 -6.52
N SER A 10 16.55 3.91 -7.08
CA SER A 10 16.53 3.67 -8.52
C SER A 10 15.33 2.82 -8.95
N ASN A 11 14.88 3.01 -10.19
CA ASN A 11 13.84 2.17 -10.78
C ASN A 11 14.32 0.71 -10.95
N PRO A 12 13.52 -0.28 -10.51
CA PRO A 12 13.70 -1.67 -10.91
C PRO A 12 13.57 -1.82 -12.44
N PHE A 13 14.44 -2.61 -13.03
CA PHE A 13 14.44 -2.89 -14.47
C PHE A 13 14.56 -4.39 -14.73
N HIS A 14 13.89 -4.83 -15.80
CA HIS A 14 14.01 -6.21 -16.27
C HIS A 14 15.40 -6.44 -16.88
N GLN A 15 15.91 -7.66 -16.79
CA GLN A 15 17.14 -8.05 -17.46
C GLN A 15 16.93 -9.30 -18.30
N SER A 16 17.58 -9.34 -19.45
CA SER A 16 17.66 -10.50 -20.33
C SER A 16 19.12 -10.96 -20.40
N VAL A 17 19.37 -12.24 -20.10
CA VAL A 17 20.69 -12.85 -20.15
C VAL A 17 20.65 -14.14 -20.96
N ARG A 18 21.74 -14.50 -21.63
CA ARG A 18 21.86 -15.83 -22.24
C ARG A 18 22.27 -16.87 -21.20
N ALA A 19 21.83 -18.11 -21.39
CA ALA A 19 22.22 -19.23 -20.54
C ALA A 19 23.76 -19.31 -20.38
N GLY A 20 24.22 -19.42 -19.14
CA GLY A 20 25.62 -19.38 -18.72
C GLY A 20 26.16 -17.98 -18.40
N GLY A 21 25.40 -16.92 -18.65
CA GLY A 21 25.77 -15.55 -18.27
C GLY A 21 25.67 -15.28 -16.76
N THR A 22 26.03 -14.08 -16.34
CA THR A 22 25.90 -13.61 -14.95
C THR A 22 24.99 -12.39 -14.91
N VAL A 23 24.07 -12.34 -13.95
CA VAL A 23 23.12 -11.24 -13.76
C VAL A 23 23.28 -10.67 -12.36
N SER A 24 23.10 -9.36 -12.23
CA SER A 24 23.12 -8.67 -10.95
C SER A 24 21.92 -7.72 -10.86
N PHE A 25 21.09 -7.89 -9.83
CA PHE A 25 20.06 -6.94 -9.44
C PHE A 25 20.48 -6.22 -8.16
N ARG A 26 20.25 -4.90 -8.12
CA ARG A 26 20.53 -4.07 -6.95
C ARG A 26 19.24 -3.45 -6.45
N CYS A 27 18.97 -3.66 -5.16
CA CYS A 27 17.87 -3.01 -4.46
C CYS A 27 18.41 -1.90 -3.56
N ASP A 28 18.75 -0.77 -4.18
CA ASP A 28 19.28 0.38 -3.47
C ASP A 28 18.12 1.14 -2.80
N VAL A 29 18.01 1.02 -1.47
CA VAL A 29 16.92 1.60 -0.67
C VAL A 29 17.42 2.51 0.44
N SER A 30 16.69 3.61 0.69
CA SER A 30 16.82 4.47 1.86
C SER A 30 15.93 3.94 3.00
N GLY A 31 16.08 4.48 4.22
CA GLY A 31 15.20 4.16 5.35
C GLY A 31 15.90 4.25 6.71
N ARG A 32 15.15 4.57 7.77
CA ARG A 32 15.65 4.66 9.15
C ARG A 32 14.69 3.98 10.14
N PRO A 33 15.14 3.01 10.96
CA PRO A 33 16.44 2.33 10.91
C PRO A 33 16.74 1.70 9.54
N ARG A 34 18.02 1.36 9.26
CA ARG A 34 18.42 0.77 7.97
C ARG A 34 17.53 -0.45 7.67
N PRO A 35 16.89 -0.53 6.50
CA PRO A 35 16.02 -1.64 6.16
C PRO A 35 16.78 -2.97 6.05
N ASP A 36 16.16 -4.03 6.55
CA ASP A 36 16.54 -5.41 6.26
C ASP A 36 16.07 -5.77 4.86
N ILE A 37 16.97 -6.27 4.01
CA ILE A 37 16.70 -6.54 2.59
C ILE A 37 16.73 -8.05 2.37
N THR A 38 15.63 -8.56 1.83
CA THR A 38 15.49 -9.96 1.40
C THR A 38 15.01 -10.00 -0.04
N TRP A 39 15.30 -11.09 -0.73
CA TRP A 39 14.84 -11.32 -2.09
C TRP A 39 13.88 -12.50 -2.10
N GLU A 40 12.90 -12.51 -2.99
CA GLU A 40 12.07 -13.68 -3.25
C GLU A 40 12.00 -13.96 -4.75
N LYS A 41 12.06 -15.24 -5.13
CA LYS A 41 11.86 -15.66 -6.53
C LYS A 41 10.43 -16.18 -6.69
N GLN A 42 9.75 -15.67 -7.71
CA GLN A 42 8.44 -16.17 -8.11
C GLN A 42 8.49 -17.68 -8.42
N SER A 43 7.51 -18.41 -7.89
CA SER A 43 7.33 -19.85 -8.09
C SER A 43 6.00 -20.15 -8.78
N ASP A 44 5.99 -21.20 -9.60
CA ASP A 44 4.77 -21.74 -10.20
C ASP A 44 3.96 -22.63 -9.23
N ARG A 45 4.50 -22.92 -8.03
CA ARG A 45 3.96 -23.84 -7.00
C ARG A 45 3.64 -23.15 -5.68
N ALA A 46 2.64 -22.26 -5.71
CA ALA A 46 1.97 -21.60 -4.58
C ALA A 46 2.81 -20.71 -3.64
N GLU A 47 4.07 -21.04 -3.34
CA GLU A 47 4.93 -20.27 -2.44
C GLU A 47 6.21 -19.79 -3.15
N ASN A 48 6.50 -18.49 -3.03
CA ASN A 48 7.74 -17.89 -3.53
C ASN A 48 8.94 -18.34 -2.69
N PHE A 49 10.09 -18.49 -3.33
CA PHE A 49 11.31 -18.92 -2.65
C PHE A 49 12.07 -17.72 -2.08
N ILE A 50 12.17 -17.61 -0.76
CA ILE A 50 12.84 -16.50 -0.07
C ILE A 50 14.35 -16.75 0.00
N MET A 51 15.12 -15.75 -0.44
CA MET A 51 16.59 -15.71 -0.46
C MET A 51 17.11 -14.64 0.50
N ARG A 52 17.95 -15.05 1.44
CA ARG A 52 18.56 -14.21 2.48
C ARG A 52 20.10 -14.12 2.29
N PRO A 53 20.75 -13.03 2.71
CA PRO A 53 22.19 -12.83 2.52
C PRO A 53 23.11 -13.89 3.18
N ASP A 54 22.60 -14.62 4.18
CA ASP A 54 23.34 -15.56 5.03
C ASP A 54 23.27 -17.01 4.56
N GLN A 55 22.65 -17.28 3.41
CA GLN A 55 22.41 -18.63 2.90
C GLN A 55 22.90 -18.79 1.46
N MET A 56 23.31 -20.01 1.08
CA MET A 56 23.71 -20.34 -0.28
C MET A 56 22.53 -20.94 -1.06
N TYR A 57 22.30 -20.42 -2.26
CA TYR A 57 21.21 -20.86 -3.14
C TYR A 57 21.74 -21.34 -4.49
N GLY A 58 22.65 -22.31 -4.44
CA GLY A 58 23.29 -22.86 -5.64
C GLY A 58 24.11 -21.81 -6.39
N ASN A 59 23.62 -21.38 -7.55
CA ASN A 59 24.26 -20.36 -8.37
C ASN A 59 23.83 -18.92 -8.06
N VAL A 60 22.95 -18.72 -7.07
CA VAL A 60 22.47 -17.41 -6.62
C VAL A 60 23.14 -17.01 -5.31
N VAL A 61 23.60 -15.75 -5.24
CA VAL A 61 24.22 -15.13 -4.07
C VAL A 61 23.51 -13.82 -3.76
N VAL A 62 23.09 -13.64 -2.51
CA VAL A 62 22.56 -12.37 -2.01
C VAL A 62 23.60 -11.74 -1.10
N THR A 63 23.95 -10.48 -1.34
CA THR A 63 24.94 -9.76 -0.54
C THR A 63 24.27 -8.98 0.60
N ASN A 64 25.06 -8.60 1.59
CA ASN A 64 24.63 -7.76 2.71
C ASN A 64 24.26 -6.32 2.31
N ILE A 65 24.60 -5.89 1.09
CA ILE A 65 24.21 -4.58 0.54
C ILE A 65 22.91 -4.66 -0.29
N GLY A 66 22.18 -5.78 -0.24
CA GLY A 66 20.90 -5.94 -0.95
C GLY A 66 21.06 -6.22 -2.45
N GLN A 67 22.23 -6.67 -2.89
CA GLN A 67 22.47 -7.09 -4.28
C GLN A 67 22.23 -8.59 -4.42
N LEU A 68 21.48 -8.99 -5.45
CA LEU A 68 21.30 -10.38 -5.83
C LEU A 68 22.09 -10.66 -7.11
N VAL A 69 22.96 -11.67 -7.08
CA VAL A 69 23.81 -12.07 -8.20
C VAL A 69 23.53 -13.52 -8.57
N ILE A 70 23.29 -13.79 -9.85
CA ILE A 70 23.03 -15.13 -10.40
C ILE A 70 24.18 -15.45 -11.34
N TYR A 71 24.98 -16.45 -11.00
CA TYR A 71 26.08 -16.94 -11.84
C TYR A 71 25.62 -18.06 -12.76
N ASN A 72 26.27 -18.22 -13.91
CA ASN A 72 26.03 -19.33 -14.83
C ASN A 72 24.52 -19.59 -15.05
N ALA A 73 23.79 -18.54 -15.42
CA ALA A 73 22.33 -18.50 -15.41
C ALA A 73 21.71 -19.65 -16.22
N ARG A 74 20.69 -20.28 -15.66
CA ARG A 74 19.96 -21.41 -16.24
C ARG A 74 18.55 -20.99 -16.62
N HIS A 75 17.90 -21.74 -17.52
CA HIS A 75 16.51 -21.45 -17.90
C HIS A 75 15.54 -21.48 -16.70
N GLU A 76 15.82 -22.30 -15.70
CA GLU A 76 15.06 -22.37 -14.44
C GLU A 76 15.22 -21.13 -13.55
N ASP A 77 16.26 -20.32 -13.78
CA ASP A 77 16.49 -19.07 -13.06
C ASP A 77 15.60 -17.94 -13.58
N ALA A 78 14.96 -18.10 -14.74
CA ALA A 78 13.99 -17.12 -15.23
C ALA A 78 12.82 -16.98 -14.25
N GLY A 79 12.33 -15.75 -14.09
CA GLY A 79 11.28 -15.43 -13.12
C GLY A 79 11.32 -14.00 -12.65
N ILE A 80 10.35 -13.63 -11.82
CA ILE A 80 10.35 -12.34 -11.10
C ILE A 80 11.15 -12.51 -9.81
N TYR A 81 12.15 -11.65 -9.63
CA TYR A 81 12.88 -11.50 -8.37
C TYR A 81 12.37 -10.26 -7.66
N THR A 82 11.70 -10.44 -6.53
CA THR A 82 11.14 -9.33 -5.76
C THR A 82 12.05 -9.00 -4.59
N CYS A 83 12.60 -7.79 -4.57
CA CYS A 83 13.26 -7.25 -3.39
C CYS A 83 12.20 -6.84 -2.37
N THR A 84 12.36 -7.25 -1.11
CA THR A 84 11.58 -6.78 0.03
C THR A 84 12.50 -6.10 1.02
N ALA A 85 12.31 -4.80 1.23
CA ALA A 85 13.02 -4.00 2.22
C ALA A 85 12.09 -3.63 3.37
N ARG A 86 12.49 -3.92 4.62
CA ARG A 86 11.65 -3.75 5.81
C ARG A 86 12.40 -3.08 6.95
N ASN A 87 11.78 -2.10 7.59
CA ASN A 87 12.21 -1.59 8.89
C ASN A 87 11.00 -1.37 9.82
N ALA A 88 11.23 -0.86 11.02
CA ALA A 88 10.15 -0.58 11.99
C ALA A 88 9.11 0.45 11.50
N ALA A 89 9.44 1.23 10.46
CA ALA A 89 8.57 2.28 9.92
C ALA A 89 7.75 1.83 8.70
N GLY A 90 8.11 0.71 8.06
CA GLY A 90 7.36 0.24 6.89
C GLY A 90 8.04 -0.85 6.07
N LEU A 91 7.41 -1.13 4.94
CA LEU A 91 7.76 -2.20 4.01
C LEU A 91 7.71 -1.66 2.57
N LEU A 92 8.72 -2.02 1.79
CA LEU A 92 8.82 -1.73 0.36
C LEU A 92 9.06 -3.03 -0.40
N ARG A 93 8.38 -3.21 -1.53
CA ARG A 93 8.64 -4.30 -2.47
C ARG A 93 8.87 -3.79 -3.88
N ALA A 94 9.75 -4.46 -4.61
CA ALA A 94 10.17 -4.06 -5.94
C ALA A 94 10.50 -5.28 -6.80
N ASP A 95 9.88 -5.38 -7.97
CA ASP A 95 10.01 -6.55 -8.86
C ASP A 95 11.10 -6.34 -9.92
N PHE A 96 11.96 -7.34 -10.09
CA PHE A 96 13.05 -7.39 -11.05
C PHE A 96 12.89 -8.65 -11.93
N PRO A 97 12.22 -8.54 -13.09
CA PRO A 97 12.03 -9.67 -14.01
C PRO A 97 13.36 -10.11 -14.66
N LEU A 98 13.60 -11.41 -14.72
CA LEU A 98 14.76 -12.01 -15.39
C LEU A 98 14.35 -12.99 -16.49
N SER A 99 14.69 -12.67 -17.73
CA SER A 99 14.60 -13.57 -18.88
C SER A 99 15.93 -14.29 -19.11
N VAL A 100 15.92 -15.62 -19.25
CA VAL A 100 17.12 -16.41 -19.58
C VAL A 100 16.98 -17.04 -20.97
N LEU A 101 17.59 -16.40 -21.96
CA LEU A 101 17.57 -16.76 -23.38
C LEU A 101 18.41 -18.01 -23.66
N LYS A 102 17.96 -18.83 -24.62
CA LYS A 102 18.74 -19.97 -25.10
C LYS A 102 20.06 -19.49 -25.72
N ARG A 103 21.10 -20.29 -25.54
CA ARG A 103 22.36 -20.10 -26.26
C ARG A 103 22.13 -20.59 -27.68
N GLU A 104 21.92 -19.68 -28.63
CA GLU A 104 21.84 -20.08 -30.05
C GLU A 104 23.17 -20.73 -30.46
N PRO A 105 23.15 -21.95 -31.01
CA PRO A 105 24.25 -22.40 -31.83
C PRO A 105 24.17 -21.62 -33.15
N GLY A 106 25.15 -20.77 -33.44
CA GLY A 106 25.19 -20.05 -34.73
C GLY A 106 25.07 -21.02 -35.92
N PRO A 107 24.48 -20.57 -37.04
CA PRO A 107 25.16 -19.61 -37.92
C PRO A 107 24.33 -18.37 -38.32
N ALA A 108 25.02 -17.44 -38.96
CA ALA A 108 24.62 -16.09 -39.38
C ALA A 108 23.22 -15.99 -40.07
N PRO A 109 22.60 -14.79 -40.09
CA PRO A 109 21.34 -14.57 -40.79
C PRO A 109 21.50 -14.89 -42.27
N GLN A 110 20.65 -15.78 -42.79
CA GLN A 110 20.52 -15.97 -44.23
C GLN A 110 19.83 -14.73 -44.83
N PRO A 111 20.41 -14.09 -45.87
CA PRO A 111 19.76 -12.97 -46.55
C PRO A 111 18.59 -13.53 -47.37
N GLY A 112 17.37 -13.48 -46.81
CA GLY A 112 16.17 -13.97 -47.49
C GLY A 112 14.94 -14.22 -46.62
N SER A 113 15.00 -14.04 -45.29
CA SER A 113 13.78 -14.07 -44.47
C SER A 113 12.82 -12.95 -44.93
N PRO A 114 11.52 -13.23 -45.18
CA PRO A 114 10.56 -12.19 -45.53
C PRO A 114 10.62 -11.10 -44.46
N GLN A 115 10.73 -9.84 -44.87
CA GLN A 115 10.60 -8.72 -43.95
C GLN A 115 9.32 -8.92 -43.13
N PRO A 116 9.35 -8.79 -41.80
CA PRO A 116 8.13 -8.78 -41.02
C PRO A 116 7.31 -7.61 -41.57
N GLY A 117 6.22 -7.93 -42.27
CA GLY A 117 5.14 -6.97 -42.46
C GLY A 117 4.81 -6.39 -41.08
N SER A 118 4.48 -5.09 -41.05
CA SER A 118 4.03 -4.33 -39.87
C SER A 118 3.53 -5.27 -38.76
N PRO A 119 4.16 -5.33 -37.57
CA PRO A 119 3.78 -6.30 -36.56
C PRO A 119 2.30 -6.09 -36.24
N GLN A 120 1.46 -7.04 -36.66
CA GLN A 120 0.06 -7.02 -36.28
C GLN A 120 0.03 -7.06 -34.75
N PRO A 121 -0.74 -6.19 -34.09
CA PRO A 121 -0.85 -6.18 -32.64
C PRO A 121 -1.20 -7.59 -32.15
N PHE A 122 -0.50 -8.07 -31.12
CA PHE A 122 -0.84 -9.34 -30.49
C PHE A 122 -2.29 -9.26 -29.99
N PRO A 123 -3.17 -10.23 -30.32
CA PRO A 123 -4.58 -10.13 -29.94
C PRO A 123 -4.72 -10.13 -28.42
N SER A 124 -5.33 -9.09 -27.85
CA SER A 124 -5.53 -8.97 -26.39
C SER A 124 -6.37 -10.11 -25.80
N THR A 125 -7.22 -10.75 -26.61
CA THR A 125 -8.01 -11.93 -26.23
C THR A 125 -7.14 -13.16 -25.97
N GLU A 126 -5.96 -13.27 -26.56
CA GLU A 126 -5.01 -14.34 -26.25
C GLU A 126 -4.41 -14.14 -24.85
N CYS A 127 -4.10 -12.90 -24.45
CA CYS A 127 -3.55 -12.59 -23.13
C CYS A 127 -4.45 -13.02 -21.95
N LEU A 128 -5.77 -13.11 -22.17
CA LEU A 128 -6.73 -13.51 -21.15
C LEU A 128 -6.84 -15.04 -21.00
N LYS A 129 -6.21 -15.82 -21.88
CA LYS A 129 -6.26 -17.29 -21.81
C LYS A 129 -5.30 -17.80 -20.75
N GLU A 130 -5.78 -18.72 -19.92
CA GLU A 130 -4.98 -19.44 -18.92
C GLU A 130 -3.83 -20.23 -19.58
N PRO A 131 -2.63 -20.26 -18.97
CA PRO A 131 -1.44 -20.87 -19.57
C PRO A 131 -1.59 -22.39 -19.76
N ASP A 132 -1.10 -22.91 -20.88
CA ASP A 132 -1.08 -24.34 -21.19
C ASP A 132 -0.08 -25.09 -20.29
N ARG A 133 -0.54 -25.55 -19.12
CA ARG A 133 0.26 -26.31 -18.12
C ARG A 133 0.38 -27.80 -18.42
N ARG A 134 -0.10 -28.26 -19.58
CA ARG A 134 0.00 -29.66 -19.98
C ARG A 134 1.47 -30.07 -20.10
N ARG A 135 1.82 -31.17 -19.45
CA ARG A 135 3.17 -31.75 -19.53
C ARG A 135 3.26 -32.60 -20.80
N CYS A 136 3.99 -32.10 -21.78
CA CYS A 136 4.37 -32.82 -22.99
C CYS A 136 5.87 -33.13 -22.95
N GLU A 137 6.53 -33.26 -24.10
CA GLU A 137 7.92 -33.73 -24.20
C GLU A 137 8.96 -32.70 -23.74
N ALA A 138 8.67 -31.40 -23.85
CA ALA A 138 9.58 -30.34 -23.43
C ALA A 138 9.25 -29.85 -22.02
N THR A 139 10.23 -29.23 -21.36
CA THR A 139 10.02 -28.50 -20.11
C THR A 139 10.78 -27.18 -20.21
N GLU A 140 10.09 -26.16 -20.70
CA GLU A 140 10.64 -24.82 -20.88
C GLU A 140 10.04 -23.87 -19.85
N VAL A 141 10.84 -22.95 -19.32
CA VAL A 141 10.30 -21.82 -18.57
C VAL A 141 9.93 -20.75 -19.57
N ARG A 142 8.66 -20.34 -19.58
CA ARG A 142 8.13 -19.28 -20.44
C ARG A 142 7.37 -18.26 -19.60
N TRP A 143 7.21 -17.06 -20.14
CA TRP A 143 6.39 -16.01 -19.55
C TRP A 143 4.96 -16.09 -20.07
N HIS A 144 3.96 -15.85 -19.23
CA HIS A 144 2.58 -15.61 -19.67
C HIS A 144 2.01 -14.41 -18.93
N PHE A 145 1.02 -13.75 -19.53
CA PHE A 145 0.27 -12.73 -18.82
C PHE A 145 -0.71 -13.41 -17.87
N ASP A 146 -0.64 -13.06 -16.59
CA ASP A 146 -1.63 -13.43 -15.59
C ASP A 146 -2.58 -12.26 -15.38
N ALA A 147 -3.81 -12.39 -15.89
CA ALA A 147 -4.83 -11.36 -15.77
C ALA A 147 -5.29 -11.09 -14.33
N LYS A 148 -5.12 -12.05 -13.41
CA LYS A 148 -5.46 -11.87 -11.98
C LYS A 148 -4.41 -11.01 -11.28
N GLN A 149 -3.13 -11.23 -11.63
CA GLN A 149 -2.02 -10.43 -11.10
C GLN A 149 -1.79 -9.12 -11.89
N GLY A 150 -2.30 -9.04 -13.12
CA GLY A 150 -2.05 -7.92 -14.02
C GLY A 150 -0.59 -7.81 -14.46
N SER A 151 0.14 -8.93 -14.47
CA SER A 151 1.58 -8.96 -14.72
C SER A 151 1.99 -10.20 -15.51
N CYS A 152 3.16 -10.12 -16.14
CA CYS A 152 3.78 -11.25 -16.82
C CYS A 152 4.55 -12.09 -15.82
N VAL A 153 4.21 -13.38 -15.73
CA VAL A 153 4.75 -14.32 -14.75
C VAL A 153 5.28 -15.57 -15.44
N THR A 154 6.23 -16.27 -14.82
CA THR A 154 6.80 -17.48 -15.41
C THR A 154 5.98 -18.73 -15.10
N PHE A 155 5.92 -19.65 -16.06
CA PHE A 155 5.35 -20.99 -15.88
C PHE A 155 6.17 -22.04 -16.64
N ARG A 156 5.98 -23.31 -16.27
CA ARG A 156 6.55 -24.45 -17.00
C ARG A 156 5.64 -24.81 -18.18
N TYR A 157 6.14 -24.57 -19.39
CA TYR A 157 5.50 -24.91 -20.65
C TYR A 157 5.98 -26.27 -21.16
N GLY A 158 5.03 -27.15 -21.49
CA GLY A 158 5.30 -28.51 -21.96
C GLY A 158 5.79 -28.63 -23.41
N GLY A 159 5.78 -27.54 -24.19
CA GLY A 159 6.09 -27.56 -25.62
C GLY A 159 4.90 -27.90 -26.52
N CYS A 160 3.70 -27.98 -25.98
CA CYS A 160 2.47 -28.29 -26.70
C CYS A 160 1.33 -27.37 -26.22
N GLY A 161 0.40 -27.03 -27.11
CA GLY A 161 -0.72 -26.15 -26.76
C GLY A 161 -1.13 -25.27 -27.93
N ALA A 162 -2.39 -24.88 -27.96
CA ALA A 162 -2.92 -23.93 -28.95
C ALA A 162 -2.91 -22.48 -28.42
N ASN A 163 -2.66 -22.29 -27.11
CA ASN A 163 -2.64 -20.97 -26.50
C ASN A 163 -1.37 -20.21 -26.89
N ARG A 164 -1.51 -18.94 -27.28
CA ARG A 164 -0.41 -18.04 -27.64
C ARG A 164 0.06 -17.14 -26.50
N ASN A 165 -0.60 -17.17 -25.34
CA ASN A 165 -0.18 -16.49 -24.10
C ASN A 165 1.04 -17.18 -23.47
N HIS A 166 2.12 -17.27 -24.23
CA HIS A 166 3.41 -17.71 -23.77
C HIS A 166 4.51 -17.00 -24.56
N PHE A 167 5.53 -16.49 -23.88
CA PHE A 167 6.59 -15.66 -24.45
C PHE A 167 7.95 -16.13 -23.97
N GLU A 168 9.00 -15.89 -24.76
CA GLU A 168 10.35 -16.28 -24.37
C GLU A 168 10.92 -15.30 -23.33
N THR A 169 10.55 -14.02 -23.45
CA THR A 169 11.02 -12.95 -22.57
C THR A 169 9.88 -12.23 -21.86
N TYR A 170 10.18 -11.66 -20.70
CA TYR A 170 9.29 -10.76 -19.98
C TYR A 170 8.89 -9.57 -20.86
N GLU A 171 9.86 -9.05 -21.61
CA GLU A 171 9.74 -7.89 -22.48
C GLU A 171 8.72 -8.12 -23.60
N GLU A 172 8.77 -9.29 -24.24
CA GLU A 172 7.77 -9.71 -25.24
C GLU A 172 6.38 -9.83 -24.63
N CYS A 173 6.26 -10.52 -23.49
CA CYS A 173 4.97 -10.67 -22.80
C CYS A 173 4.39 -9.32 -22.42
N HIS A 174 5.22 -8.45 -21.84
CA HIS A 174 4.83 -7.13 -21.41
C HIS A 174 4.41 -6.27 -22.61
N ALA A 175 5.17 -6.27 -23.70
CA ALA A 175 4.81 -5.52 -24.91
C ALA A 175 3.51 -6.04 -25.55
N ALA A 176 3.29 -7.36 -25.54
CA ALA A 176 2.12 -7.99 -26.15
C ALA A 176 0.83 -7.82 -25.33
N CYS A 177 0.93 -7.92 -24.00
CA CYS A 177 -0.24 -8.04 -23.12
C CYS A 177 -0.41 -6.89 -22.12
N VAL A 178 0.63 -6.09 -21.91
CA VAL A 178 0.66 -4.97 -20.94
C VAL A 178 0.77 -3.61 -21.68
N GLY A 179 0.37 -3.56 -22.96
CA GLY A 179 0.64 -2.46 -23.90
C GLY A 179 0.48 -1.01 -23.41
N SER A 180 1.37 -0.14 -23.93
CA SER A 180 1.54 1.34 -23.97
C SER A 180 1.00 2.28 -22.89
N ALA A 181 0.48 1.79 -21.79
CA ALA A 181 0.47 2.52 -20.53
C ALA A 181 0.95 1.52 -19.50
N ARG A 182 2.20 1.67 -19.04
CA ARG A 182 2.49 1.26 -17.65
C ARG A 182 1.36 1.88 -16.85
N PRO A 183 0.41 1.11 -16.29
CA PRO A 183 -0.61 1.74 -15.47
C PRO A 183 0.21 2.38 -14.37
N THR A 184 0.21 3.71 -14.32
CA THR A 184 1.09 4.51 -13.47
C THR A 184 1.24 3.90 -12.08
N CYS A 185 0.15 3.35 -11.58
CA CYS A 185 -0.09 2.71 -10.30
C CYS A 185 0.59 1.35 -10.06
N LEU A 186 1.14 0.71 -11.08
CA LEU A 186 1.93 -0.53 -10.95
C LEU A 186 3.43 -0.24 -10.82
N LEU A 187 3.85 1.01 -11.05
CA LEU A 187 5.24 1.39 -10.91
C LEU A 187 5.58 1.58 -9.42
N PRO A 188 6.82 1.32 -8.99
CA PRO A 188 7.22 1.59 -7.62
C PRO A 188 7.28 3.10 -7.35
N MET A 189 7.13 3.52 -6.11
CA MET A 189 7.38 4.91 -5.72
C MET A 189 8.90 5.14 -5.56
N VAL A 190 9.49 5.98 -6.41
CA VAL A 190 10.96 6.13 -6.51
C VAL A 190 11.39 7.53 -6.11
N GLN A 191 12.23 7.60 -5.08
CA GLN A 191 12.79 8.84 -4.53
C GLN A 191 13.77 9.51 -5.51
N GLY A 192 14.58 8.73 -6.22
CA GLY A 192 15.62 9.26 -7.11
C GLY A 192 16.87 9.74 -6.34
N PRO A 193 17.97 10.04 -7.05
CA PRO A 193 19.27 10.33 -6.42
C PRO A 193 19.48 11.80 -6.00
N CYS A 194 18.65 12.72 -6.52
CA CYS A 194 18.78 14.14 -6.19
C CYS A 194 18.32 14.47 -4.76
N GLN A 195 18.66 15.66 -4.29
CA GLN A 195 18.44 16.11 -2.90
C GLN A 195 17.47 17.30 -2.78
N ASN A 196 16.66 17.55 -3.81
CA ASN A 196 15.58 18.54 -3.75
C ASN A 196 14.34 17.85 -3.17
N TRP A 197 14.29 17.74 -1.84
CA TRP A 197 13.30 16.94 -1.12
C TRP A 197 11.89 17.54 -1.20
N GLU A 198 11.04 16.93 -2.02
CA GLU A 198 9.65 17.32 -2.21
C GLU A 198 8.71 16.21 -1.70
N PRO A 199 7.68 16.54 -0.90
CA PRO A 199 6.65 15.57 -0.55
C PRO A 199 5.79 15.26 -1.79
N ARG A 200 5.63 13.98 -2.09
CA ARG A 200 4.84 13.48 -3.23
C ARG A 200 3.99 12.29 -2.79
N TRP A 201 3.08 11.86 -3.65
CA TRP A 201 2.20 10.71 -3.47
C TRP A 201 2.43 9.67 -4.54
N ALA A 202 2.25 8.40 -4.20
CA ALA A 202 2.32 7.31 -5.15
C ALA A 202 1.40 6.17 -4.71
N TYR A 203 0.79 5.49 -5.67
CA TYR A 203 -0.10 4.37 -5.39
C TYR A 203 0.73 3.14 -5.01
N ASN A 204 0.51 2.63 -3.80
CA ASN A 204 1.10 1.39 -3.34
C ASN A 204 0.19 0.22 -3.73
N TYR A 205 0.60 -0.57 -4.73
CA TYR A 205 -0.19 -1.69 -5.23
C TYR A 205 -0.43 -2.79 -4.19
N LEU A 206 0.43 -2.95 -3.18
CA LEU A 206 0.25 -3.95 -2.12
C LEU A 206 -0.80 -3.51 -1.11
N LEU A 207 -0.73 -2.25 -0.67
CA LEU A 207 -1.68 -1.65 0.26
C LEU A 207 -2.98 -1.21 -0.42
N LYS A 208 -3.03 -1.24 -1.76
CA LYS A 208 -4.15 -0.74 -2.59
C LYS A 208 -4.54 0.71 -2.28
N GLN A 209 -3.56 1.53 -1.86
CA GLN A 209 -3.78 2.91 -1.41
C GLN A 209 -2.68 3.86 -1.88
N CYS A 210 -3.00 5.16 -1.97
CA CYS A 210 -2.00 6.19 -2.20
C CYS A 210 -1.22 6.48 -0.91
N HIS A 211 0.11 6.39 -0.99
CA HIS A 211 1.03 6.59 0.13
C HIS A 211 1.98 7.76 -0.20
N SER A 212 2.29 8.60 0.79
CA SER A 212 3.23 9.70 0.60
C SER A 212 4.68 9.21 0.62
N PHE A 213 5.55 9.86 -0.14
CA PHE A 213 7.00 9.62 -0.11
C PHE A 213 7.76 10.91 -0.41
N VAL A 214 9.05 10.90 -0.12
CA VAL A 214 9.94 12.03 -0.43
C VAL A 214 10.55 11.78 -1.81
N TYR A 215 10.29 12.67 -2.75
CA TYR A 215 10.92 12.70 -4.06
C TYR A 215 12.13 13.62 -4.02
N GLY A 216 13.26 13.18 -4.58
CA GLY A 216 14.53 13.92 -4.58
C GLY A 216 14.62 15.00 -5.67
N GLY A 217 13.60 15.14 -6.52
CA GLY A 217 13.51 16.18 -7.54
C GLY A 217 14.15 15.83 -8.89
N CYS A 218 14.69 14.63 -9.05
CA CYS A 218 15.12 14.12 -10.35
C CYS A 218 15.00 12.60 -10.45
N GLU A 219 15.07 12.08 -11.68
CA GLU A 219 14.81 10.68 -12.01
C GLU A 219 13.43 10.22 -11.48
N GLY A 220 13.22 8.92 -11.25
CA GLY A 220 11.94 8.39 -10.80
C GLY A 220 11.05 7.90 -11.93
N ASN A 221 9.74 7.83 -11.70
CA ASN A 221 8.76 7.35 -12.66
C ASN A 221 7.40 8.03 -12.47
N ASN A 222 6.42 7.64 -13.29
CA ASN A 222 5.12 8.30 -13.33
C ASN A 222 4.27 8.07 -12.06
N ASN A 223 4.57 7.09 -11.22
CA ASN A 223 3.89 6.90 -9.93
C ASN A 223 4.41 7.92 -8.91
N ASN A 224 4.14 9.19 -9.21
CA ASN A 224 4.61 10.34 -8.49
C ASN A 224 3.63 11.49 -8.77
N PHE A 225 2.75 11.71 -7.80
CA PHE A 225 1.66 12.67 -7.83
C PHE A 225 1.93 13.78 -6.82
N ASP A 226 1.42 14.97 -7.12
CA ASP A 226 1.51 16.16 -6.27
C ASP A 226 0.58 16.10 -5.05
N SER A 227 -0.55 15.40 -5.16
CA SER A 227 -1.52 15.26 -4.08
C SER A 227 -2.04 13.82 -3.95
N LYS A 228 -2.67 13.53 -2.81
CA LYS A 228 -3.30 12.24 -2.55
C LYS A 228 -4.49 12.03 -3.49
N GLU A 229 -5.27 13.08 -3.70
CA GLU A 229 -6.47 13.09 -4.54
C GLU A 229 -6.12 12.78 -5.99
N THR A 230 -5.08 13.41 -6.55
CA THR A 230 -4.65 13.16 -7.93
C THR A 230 -4.15 11.73 -8.11
N CYS A 231 -3.47 11.17 -7.11
CA CYS A 231 -3.10 9.76 -7.07
C CYS A 231 -4.32 8.83 -7.06
N GLU A 232 -5.31 9.09 -6.21
CA GLU A 232 -6.51 8.26 -6.05
C GLU A 232 -7.46 8.34 -7.25
N ASP A 233 -7.48 9.45 -7.96
CA ASP A 233 -8.26 9.61 -9.20
C ASP A 233 -7.64 8.86 -10.39
N VAL A 234 -6.32 8.81 -10.46
CA VAL A 234 -5.58 8.14 -11.54
C VAL A 234 -5.46 6.64 -11.31
N CYS A 235 -5.46 6.19 -10.04
CA CYS A 235 -5.20 4.81 -9.67
C CYS A 235 -6.42 4.04 -9.19
N PRO A 236 -6.39 2.67 -9.22
CA PRO A 236 -7.48 1.84 -8.75
C PRO A 236 -7.54 1.86 -7.22
N PHE A 237 -7.83 3.02 -6.67
CA PHE A 237 -8.27 3.19 -5.32
C PHE A 237 -9.75 2.78 -5.26
N PRO A 238 -10.19 1.99 -4.26
CA PRO A 238 -11.62 1.76 -4.07
C PRO A 238 -12.28 3.11 -3.82
N LYS A 239 -12.81 3.73 -4.89
CA LYS A 239 -13.76 4.84 -4.79
C LYS A 239 -14.88 4.29 -3.94
N SER A 240 -14.95 4.73 -2.68
CA SER A 240 -15.83 4.18 -1.67
C SER A 240 -17.20 3.86 -2.27
N LEU A 241 -17.74 2.66 -2.01
CA LEU A 241 -19.18 2.47 -2.06
C LEU A 241 -19.80 3.67 -1.34
N GLN A 242 -20.73 4.37 -2.00
CA GLN A 242 -21.34 5.61 -1.52
C GLN A 242 -21.64 5.55 -0.02
N CYS A 243 -20.74 6.10 0.79
CA CYS A 243 -20.90 6.09 2.23
C CYS A 243 -22.04 7.05 2.57
N LYS A 244 -23.10 6.56 3.23
CA LYS A 244 -24.20 7.43 3.67
C LYS A 244 -23.65 8.38 4.73
N ALA A 245 -23.81 9.69 4.54
CA ALA A 245 -23.33 10.68 5.50
C ALA A 245 -23.78 10.33 6.93
N CYS A 246 -22.85 10.32 7.89
CA CYS A 246 -23.14 9.95 9.28
C CYS A 246 -24.26 10.83 9.85
N ARG A 247 -25.43 10.21 10.08
CA ARG A 247 -26.57 10.88 10.70
C ARG A 247 -26.38 10.89 12.21
N LEU A 248 -26.23 12.09 12.78
CA LEU A 248 -26.11 12.28 14.21
C LEU A 248 -27.41 11.78 14.88
N LYS A 249 -27.33 10.66 15.62
CA LYS A 249 -28.52 10.01 16.21
C LYS A 249 -29.14 10.83 17.35
N SER A 250 -28.34 11.65 18.04
CA SER A 250 -28.74 12.35 19.27
C SER A 250 -28.43 13.84 19.23
N LYS A 251 -29.33 14.68 19.79
CA LYS A 251 -29.11 16.12 19.94
C LYS A 251 -28.03 16.39 20.99
N MET A 252 -27.27 17.49 20.81
CA MET A 252 -26.17 17.92 21.69
C MET A 252 -26.47 17.80 23.20
N VAL A 253 -27.64 18.26 23.66
CA VAL A 253 -28.01 18.22 25.08
C VAL A 253 -28.11 16.78 25.59
N LEU A 254 -28.79 15.91 24.84
CA LEU A 254 -28.95 14.50 25.21
C LEU A 254 -27.62 13.75 25.18
N SER A 255 -26.78 14.02 24.18
CA SER A 255 -25.44 13.46 24.09
C SER A 255 -24.57 13.91 25.28
N LEU A 256 -24.60 15.19 25.63
CA LEU A 256 -23.84 15.72 26.76
C LEU A 256 -24.24 15.06 28.09
N CYS A 257 -25.54 14.81 28.30
CA CYS A 257 -26.01 14.18 29.52
C CYS A 257 -25.73 12.68 29.61
N ARG A 258 -25.59 11.99 28.47
CA ARG A 258 -25.26 10.56 28.42
C ARG A 258 -23.76 10.26 28.40
N SER A 259 -22.94 11.27 28.12
CA SER A 259 -21.49 11.12 28.00
C SER A 259 -20.82 11.34 29.35
N ASP A 260 -19.77 10.57 29.64
CA ASP A 260 -18.97 10.72 30.86
C ASP A 260 -17.93 11.85 30.71
N PHE A 261 -17.54 12.16 29.47
CA PHE A 261 -16.66 13.26 29.15
C PHE A 261 -17.13 14.04 27.93
N ALA A 262 -16.73 15.30 27.85
CA ALA A 262 -16.85 16.15 26.67
C ALA A 262 -15.61 17.02 26.55
N ILE A 263 -14.95 17.00 25.39
CA ILE A 263 -13.70 17.71 25.15
C ILE A 263 -13.77 18.51 23.84
N VAL A 264 -12.90 19.51 23.73
CA VAL A 264 -12.51 20.12 22.46
C VAL A 264 -11.09 19.65 22.16
N GLY A 265 -10.88 19.05 21.00
CA GLY A 265 -9.56 18.57 20.62
C GLY A 265 -9.39 18.39 19.13
N ARG A 266 -8.14 18.37 18.68
CA ARG A 266 -7.78 18.08 17.28
C ARG A 266 -7.40 16.63 17.15
N LEU A 267 -7.93 15.98 16.12
CA LEU A 267 -7.53 14.63 15.79
C LEU A 267 -6.09 14.63 15.29
N MET A 268 -5.22 13.84 15.92
CA MET A 268 -3.82 13.69 15.54
C MET A 268 -3.59 12.44 14.69
N GLU A 269 -4.20 11.33 15.09
CA GLU A 269 -3.98 10.01 14.49
C GLU A 269 -5.22 9.13 14.74
N ILE A 270 -5.55 8.28 13.76
CA ILE A 270 -6.46 7.13 13.93
C ILE A 270 -5.69 5.89 13.48
N VAL A 271 -5.60 4.91 14.37
CA VAL A 271 -5.00 3.60 14.10
C VAL A 271 -6.13 2.58 14.07
N GLU A 272 -6.23 1.83 12.98
CA GLU A 272 -7.20 0.75 12.83
C GLU A 272 -6.54 -0.59 13.19
N ASP A 273 -7.21 -1.38 14.02
CA ASP A 273 -6.84 -2.77 14.36
C ASP A 273 -8.04 -3.69 14.07
N GLN A 274 -7.78 -4.99 13.92
CA GLN A 274 -8.64 -6.01 13.30
C GLN A 274 -10.15 -5.92 13.64
N ASP A 275 -10.53 -5.51 14.87
CA ASP A 275 -11.93 -5.34 15.33
C ASP A 275 -12.20 -4.03 16.12
N SER A 276 -11.21 -3.15 16.28
CA SER A 276 -11.32 -1.92 17.06
C SER A 276 -10.31 -0.88 16.59
N GLY A 277 -10.44 0.37 17.03
CA GLY A 277 -9.47 1.40 16.62
C GLY A 277 -9.14 2.35 17.73
N ILE A 278 -8.09 3.11 17.52
CA ILE A 278 -7.57 4.04 18.51
C ILE A 278 -7.45 5.40 17.84
N ALA A 279 -8.15 6.39 18.39
CA ALA A 279 -8.05 7.78 17.98
C ALA A 279 -7.30 8.59 19.05
N ARG A 280 -6.32 9.36 18.61
CA ARG A 280 -5.54 10.25 19.49
C ARG A 280 -5.91 11.69 19.23
N PHE A 281 -6.29 12.39 20.29
CA PHE A 281 -6.66 13.80 20.23
C PHE A 281 -5.71 14.66 21.03
N ALA A 282 -5.24 15.75 20.42
CA ALA A 282 -4.62 16.85 21.16
C ALA A 282 -5.72 17.68 21.81
N LEU A 283 -5.71 17.76 23.15
CA LEU A 283 -6.73 18.47 23.92
C LEU A 283 -6.48 19.98 23.87
N GLU A 284 -7.50 20.74 23.44
CA GLU A 284 -7.52 22.20 23.52
C GLU A 284 -8.31 22.67 24.74
N ASP A 285 -9.44 22.01 25.03
CA ASP A 285 -10.28 22.31 26.20
C ASP A 285 -10.99 21.05 26.70
N VAL A 286 -11.30 21.01 27.99
CA VAL A 286 -12.07 19.94 28.61
C VAL A 286 -13.37 20.56 29.12
N LEU A 287 -14.50 20.18 28.53
CA LEU A 287 -15.80 20.78 28.84
C LEU A 287 -16.45 20.03 30.02
N LYS A 288 -16.46 18.70 29.95
CA LYS A 288 -17.02 17.79 30.96
C LYS A 288 -16.02 16.67 31.22
N ASP A 289 -15.82 16.32 32.48
CA ASP A 289 -14.93 15.24 32.90
C ASP A 289 -15.40 14.71 34.26
N GLU A 290 -16.13 13.59 34.25
CA GLU A 290 -16.68 12.98 35.47
C GLU A 290 -15.83 11.83 36.01
N LYS A 291 -15.09 11.12 35.13
CA LYS A 291 -14.47 9.83 35.46
C LYS A 291 -12.96 9.75 35.21
N MET A 292 -12.35 10.68 34.47
CA MET A 292 -10.93 10.54 34.04
C MET A 292 -9.97 11.54 34.69
N GLY A 293 -10.45 12.66 35.22
CA GLY A 293 -9.59 13.66 35.87
C GLY A 293 -8.63 14.36 34.90
N LEU A 294 -8.99 14.45 33.63
CA LEU A 294 -8.24 15.08 32.53
C LEU A 294 -7.74 16.48 32.90
N LYS A 295 -8.60 17.31 33.51
CA LYS A 295 -8.21 18.67 33.96
C LYS A 295 -7.21 18.63 35.10
N PHE A 296 -7.42 17.73 36.06
CA PHE A 296 -6.60 17.63 37.26
C PHE A 296 -5.18 17.17 36.93
N PHE A 297 -5.04 16.20 36.02
CA PHE A 297 -3.74 15.66 35.59
C PHE A 297 -3.08 16.47 34.45
N ASN A 298 -3.71 17.56 33.98
CA ASN A 298 -3.22 18.40 32.88
C ASN A 298 -2.83 17.59 31.63
N ILE A 299 -3.71 16.64 31.26
CA ILE A 299 -3.49 15.76 30.12
C ILE A 299 -3.53 16.59 28.83
N LYS A 300 -2.50 16.43 27.98
CA LYS A 300 -2.41 17.12 26.69
C LYS A 300 -2.93 16.30 25.52
N TYR A 301 -2.93 14.97 25.66
CA TYR A 301 -3.34 14.04 24.63
C TYR A 301 -4.28 13.00 25.23
N LEU A 302 -5.43 12.79 24.59
CA LEU A 302 -6.36 11.76 24.99
C LEU A 302 -6.37 10.65 23.95
N GLU A 303 -6.15 9.42 24.40
CA GLU A 303 -6.33 8.22 23.60
C GLU A 303 -7.76 7.69 23.80
N VAL A 304 -8.45 7.46 22.69
CA VAL A 304 -9.88 7.11 22.67
C VAL A 304 -10.06 5.85 21.85
N THR A 305 -10.64 4.82 22.46
CA THR A 305 -10.92 3.54 21.80
C THR A 305 -12.23 3.64 21.02
N LEU A 306 -12.19 3.29 19.74
CA LEU A 306 -13.32 3.25 18.81
C LEU A 306 -13.89 1.84 18.81
N VAL A 307 -15.11 1.69 19.32
CA VAL A 307 -15.78 0.40 19.50
C VAL A 307 -17.00 0.29 18.59
N ASN A 308 -17.27 -0.91 18.08
CA ASN A 308 -18.40 -1.20 17.18
C ASN A 308 -18.43 -0.29 15.94
N MET A 309 -17.25 0.09 15.44
CA MET A 309 -17.08 0.97 14.29
C MET A 309 -17.15 0.16 13.00
N ASP A 310 -17.94 0.63 12.03
CA ASP A 310 -17.85 0.11 10.67
C ASP A 310 -16.69 0.82 9.96
N TRP A 311 -15.54 0.16 9.86
CA TRP A 311 -14.34 0.75 9.23
C TRP A 311 -14.47 0.97 7.73
N SER A 312 -15.48 0.36 7.09
CA SER A 312 -15.81 0.70 5.70
C SER A 312 -16.49 2.08 5.58
N CYS A 313 -17.07 2.58 6.67
CA CYS A 313 -17.80 3.83 6.78
C CYS A 313 -17.78 4.36 8.24
N PRO A 314 -16.63 4.85 8.74
CA PRO A 314 -16.49 5.17 10.15
C PRO A 314 -17.41 6.32 10.56
N CYS A 315 -18.32 6.05 11.50
CA CYS A 315 -19.19 7.04 12.12
C CYS A 315 -18.96 7.05 13.62
N PRO A 316 -18.75 8.21 14.28
CA PRO A 316 -19.01 9.55 13.77
C PRO A 316 -17.82 10.13 12.95
N ASN A 317 -18.13 11.06 12.03
CA ASN A 317 -17.15 11.71 11.14
C ASN A 317 -16.09 12.52 11.93
N MET A 318 -14.98 11.87 12.26
CA MET A 318 -13.84 12.48 12.97
C MET A 318 -12.78 13.07 12.03
N THR A 319 -12.82 12.71 10.74
CA THR A 319 -11.85 13.13 9.72
C THR A 319 -12.42 14.16 8.74
N ALA A 320 -13.66 14.61 8.93
CA ALA A 320 -14.36 15.44 7.95
C ALA A 320 -13.90 16.90 7.90
N GLU A 321 -13.21 17.40 8.93
CA GLU A 321 -12.75 18.79 9.03
C GLU A 321 -11.39 18.86 9.74
N ASP A 322 -10.44 19.65 9.23
CA ASP A 322 -9.09 19.86 9.80
C ASP A 322 -9.05 20.72 11.08
N GLY A 323 -10.22 21.01 11.66
CA GLY A 323 -10.40 21.91 12.80
C GLY A 323 -10.55 21.18 14.14
N PRO A 324 -10.62 21.93 15.25
CA PRO A 324 -10.95 21.35 16.55
C PRO A 324 -12.37 20.77 16.55
N LEU A 325 -12.54 19.63 17.21
CA LEU A 325 -13.78 18.88 17.31
C LEU A 325 -14.28 18.87 18.75
N ILE A 326 -15.59 19.02 18.92
CA ILE A 326 -16.30 18.70 20.16
C ILE A 326 -16.59 17.19 20.13
N ILE A 327 -16.03 16.47 21.09
CA ILE A 327 -16.15 15.01 21.22
C ILE A 327 -16.81 14.72 22.56
N MET A 328 -17.87 13.92 22.55
CA MET A 328 -18.53 13.43 23.76
C MET A 328 -18.63 11.90 23.70
N GLY A 329 -18.13 11.24 24.75
CA GLY A 329 -18.05 9.79 24.83
C GLY A 329 -18.19 9.27 26.25
N THR A 330 -18.05 7.95 26.39
CA THR A 330 -18.17 7.24 27.68
C THR A 330 -16.81 6.74 28.15
N VAL A 331 -16.72 6.38 29.42
CA VAL A 331 -15.52 5.80 30.02
C VAL A 331 -15.85 4.38 30.47
N HIS A 332 -15.17 3.40 29.88
CA HIS A 332 -15.27 1.99 30.23
C HIS A 332 -13.90 1.51 30.73
N ASP A 333 -13.87 0.92 31.94
CA ASP A 333 -12.65 0.42 32.59
C ASP A 333 -11.49 1.43 32.63
N GLY A 334 -11.81 2.72 32.80
CA GLY A 334 -10.83 3.80 32.85
C GLY A 334 -10.32 4.29 31.49
N MET A 335 -10.82 3.74 30.39
CA MET A 335 -10.48 4.14 29.03
C MET A 335 -11.61 4.94 28.39
N ALA A 336 -11.26 6.02 27.68
CA ALA A 336 -12.22 6.78 26.89
C ALA A 336 -12.66 5.97 25.67
N THR A 337 -13.96 5.90 25.41
CA THR A 337 -14.53 5.14 24.29
C THR A 337 -15.50 5.97 23.47
N LEU A 338 -15.51 5.73 22.15
CA LEU A 338 -16.53 6.24 21.24
C LEU A 338 -17.14 5.10 20.43
N ASP A 339 -18.44 5.20 20.24
CA ASP A 339 -19.26 4.30 19.43
C ASP A 339 -19.97 5.09 18.30
N PRO A 340 -20.67 4.43 17.36
CA PRO A 340 -21.34 5.12 16.26
C PRO A 340 -22.43 6.13 16.62
N GLY A 341 -22.95 6.10 17.84
CA GLY A 341 -23.90 7.07 18.39
C GLY A 341 -23.24 8.23 19.14
N SER A 342 -21.92 8.19 19.35
CA SER A 342 -21.18 9.22 20.07
C SER A 342 -21.21 10.56 19.33
N TYR A 343 -21.14 11.66 20.08
CA TYR A 343 -21.27 13.01 19.51
C TYR A 343 -19.91 13.53 19.09
N VAL A 344 -19.70 13.67 17.77
CA VAL A 344 -18.53 14.36 17.21
C VAL A 344 -18.97 15.39 16.18
N ARG A 345 -18.57 16.65 16.40
CA ARG A 345 -18.85 17.79 15.53
C ARG A 345 -17.75 18.82 15.61
N ALA A 346 -17.57 19.58 14.53
CA ALA A 346 -16.71 20.77 14.54
C ALA A 346 -17.01 21.71 15.70
N ALA A 347 -15.95 22.11 16.40
CA ALA A 347 -16.02 23.09 17.45
C ALA A 347 -16.20 24.50 16.87
N ASN A 348 -17.03 25.30 17.53
CA ASN A 348 -17.07 26.74 17.33
C ASN A 348 -17.49 27.40 18.64
N ASP A 349 -17.15 28.69 18.80
CA ASP A 349 -17.35 29.41 20.05
C ASP A 349 -18.80 29.37 20.54
N LYS A 350 -19.77 29.42 19.62
CA LYS A 350 -21.21 29.35 19.95
C LYS A 350 -21.58 28.00 20.58
N ARG A 351 -21.08 26.89 20.03
CA ARG A 351 -21.37 25.54 20.54
C ARG A 351 -20.66 25.29 21.86
N VAL A 352 -19.39 25.68 21.97
CA VAL A 352 -18.61 25.54 23.21
C VAL A 352 -19.26 26.34 24.34
N LYS A 353 -19.60 27.61 24.10
CA LYS A 353 -20.30 28.45 25.08
C LYS A 353 -21.64 27.85 25.51
N LYS A 354 -22.41 27.29 24.57
CA LYS A 354 -23.68 26.63 24.89
C LYS A 354 -23.48 25.41 25.80
N ILE A 355 -22.41 24.63 25.62
CA ILE A 355 -22.11 23.50 26.50
C ILE A 355 -21.80 23.99 27.92
N TYR A 356 -20.99 25.04 28.05
CA TYR A 356 -20.72 25.66 29.35
C TYR A 356 -21.99 26.13 30.05
N GLU A 357 -22.88 26.84 29.35
CA GLU A 357 -24.17 27.28 29.89
C GLU A 357 -25.06 26.10 30.34
N LEU A 358 -25.06 24.99 29.59
CA LEU A 358 -25.84 23.80 29.94
C LEU A 358 -25.32 23.12 31.21
N MET A 359 -23.99 23.10 31.39
CA MET A 359 -23.34 22.56 32.59
C MET A 359 -23.58 23.44 33.81
N GLU A 360 -23.47 24.77 33.67
CA GLU A 360 -23.73 25.72 34.76
C GLU A 360 -25.17 25.64 35.26
N LYS A 361 -26.14 25.49 34.33
CA LYS A 361 -27.56 25.35 34.65
C LYS A 361 -27.97 23.96 35.16
N LYS A 362 -27.02 23.02 35.29
CA LYS A 362 -27.30 21.62 35.68
C LYS A 362 -28.45 21.00 34.87
N THR A 363 -28.44 21.25 33.56
CA THR A 363 -29.56 20.89 32.67
C THR A 363 -29.83 19.39 32.65
N CYS A 364 -28.79 18.57 32.83
CA CYS A 364 -28.92 17.11 32.89
C CYS A 364 -29.67 16.63 34.15
N ASP A 365 -29.43 17.27 35.30
CA ASP A 365 -30.14 16.96 36.55
C ASP A 365 -31.64 17.31 36.42
N LEU A 366 -31.94 18.42 35.74
CA LEU A 366 -33.32 18.84 35.48
C LEU A 366 -34.02 17.87 34.52
N LEU A 367 -33.35 17.44 33.44
CA LEU A 367 -33.93 16.49 32.47
C LEU A 367 -34.21 15.12 33.07
N ASN A 368 -33.36 14.62 33.96
CA ASN A 368 -33.56 13.34 34.63
C ASN A 368 -34.78 13.36 35.56
N ARG A 369 -35.12 14.51 36.18
CA ARG A 369 -36.32 14.65 37.03
C ARG A 369 -37.66 14.60 36.29
N PHE A 370 -37.66 14.72 34.96
CA PHE A 370 -38.87 14.65 34.13
C PHE A 370 -38.99 13.33 33.36
N GLN A 371 -38.09 12.36 33.63
CA GLN A 371 -38.10 11.02 33.03
C GLN A 371 -38.50 9.91 34.02
N ASP A 372 -38.70 10.26 35.30
CA ASP A 372 -39.49 9.49 36.28
C ASP A 372 -40.97 9.92 36.20
#